data_AF-A0A919JJV1-F1
#
_entry.id   AF-A0A919JJV1-F1
#
_cell.length_a   1.000
_cell.length_b   1.000
_cell.length_c   1.000
_cell.angle_alpha   90.00
_cell.angle_beta   90.00
_cell.angle_gamma   90.00
#
_symmetry.space_group_name_H-M   'P 1'
#
loop_
_entity.id
_entity.type
_entity.pdbx_description
1 polymer ?
#
loop_
_entity_poly.entity_id
_entity_poly.type
_entity_poly.pdbx_seq_one_letter_code
_entity_poly.pdbx_strand_id
1 'polypeptide(L)'
;MLTAERMSVWRGRYRLVADGRPVAVWDPSWWRTGGDFEVDGRHYQVRANGWGTKYRMFDEAGGEVALVERAGRKHWTVRAGGRTYEFRRASMWGNRQELWADGVKVGEMRRTSAWSGAIEADLPGLPLHVQICVIGVQIAIWQAQQSAAASG
;
A
#
# COMPACT_ATOMS: atom_id res chain seq x y z
N MET A 1 10.13 -10.62 0.54
CA MET A 1 9.03 -10.31 1.51
C MET A 1 9.19 -8.89 2.02
N LEU A 2 8.12 -8.10 1.99
CA LEU A 2 8.12 -6.71 2.45
C LEU A 2 7.33 -6.59 3.77
N THR A 3 7.94 -5.97 4.77
CA THR A 3 7.34 -5.75 6.09
C THR A 3 7.27 -4.26 6.39
N ALA A 4 6.15 -3.79 6.94
CA ALA A 4 6.02 -2.43 7.46
C ALA A 4 6.03 -2.45 8.99
N GLU A 5 7.03 -1.81 9.60
CA GLU A 5 7.22 -1.73 11.05
C GLU A 5 6.92 -0.32 11.55
N ARG A 6 6.05 -0.15 12.54
CA ARG A 6 5.74 1.17 13.08
C ARG A 6 6.93 1.71 13.89
N MET A 7 7.47 2.86 13.48
CA MET A 7 8.60 3.52 14.15
C MET A 7 8.17 4.35 15.36
N SER A 8 6.94 4.84 15.42
CA SER A 8 6.47 5.66 16.54
C SER A 8 4.96 5.58 16.75
N VAL A 9 4.56 5.52 18.02
CA VAL A 9 3.17 5.53 18.48
C VAL A 9 2.51 6.91 18.29
N TRP A 10 3.29 7.99 18.19
CA TRP A 10 2.80 9.37 18.22
C TRP A 10 2.67 10.03 16.84
N ARG A 11 3.46 9.62 15.83
CA ARG A 11 3.38 10.16 14.45
C ARG A 11 3.00 9.14 13.38
N GLY A 12 2.79 7.88 13.78
CA GLY A 12 2.35 6.82 12.88
C GLY A 12 3.32 6.50 11.73
N ARG A 13 4.59 6.93 11.79
CA ARG A 13 5.60 6.58 10.78
C ARG A 13 5.86 5.08 10.76
N TYR A 14 6.07 4.52 9.58
CA TYR A 14 6.45 3.13 9.37
C TYR A 14 7.80 3.07 8.67
N ARG A 15 8.66 2.14 9.08
CA ARG A 15 9.83 1.71 8.33
C ARG A 15 9.42 0.53 7.48
N LEU A 16 9.66 0.63 6.19
CA LEU A 16 9.47 -0.48 5.26
C LEU A 16 10.78 -1.25 5.16
N VAL A 17 10.70 -2.56 5.33
CA VAL A 17 11.84 -3.49 5.36
C VAL A 17 11.59 -4.56 4.30
N ALA A 18 12.42 -4.61 3.26
CA ALA A 18 12.39 -5.68 2.26
C ALA A 18 13.53 -6.65 2.56
N ASP A 19 13.22 -7.92 2.73
CA ASP A 19 14.21 -8.99 2.94
C ASP A 19 15.24 -8.65 4.04
N GLY A 20 14.75 -8.06 5.14
CA GLY A 20 15.55 -7.68 6.31
C GLY A 20 16.29 -6.34 6.19
N ARG A 21 16.18 -5.62 5.06
CA ARG A 21 16.84 -4.33 4.84
C ARG A 21 15.83 -3.18 4.80
N PRO A 22 16.08 -2.05 5.49
CA PRO A 22 15.23 -0.87 5.38
C PRO A 22 15.28 -0.33 3.95
N VAL A 23 14.11 -0.18 3.31
CA VAL A 23 13.98 0.27 1.92
C VAL A 23 13.30 1.62 1.78
N ALA A 24 12.47 2.02 2.74
CA ALA A 24 11.81 3.31 2.75
C ALA A 24 11.30 3.68 4.16
N VAL A 25 11.09 4.97 4.38
CA VAL A 25 10.32 5.47 5.53
C VAL A 25 8.99 5.99 4.99
N TRP A 26 7.92 5.52 5.61
CA TRP A 26 6.55 5.87 5.27
C TRP A 26 5.97 6.76 6.38
N ASP A 27 5.44 7.94 6.04
CA ASP A 27 4.76 8.81 6.98
C ASP A 27 3.27 8.95 6.57
N PRO A 28 2.32 8.56 7.44
CA PRO A 28 0.88 8.57 7.13
C PRO A 28 0.32 9.96 6.90
N SER A 29 0.95 11.00 7.46
CA SER A 29 0.47 12.39 7.32
C SER A 29 0.47 12.84 5.86
N TRP A 30 1.25 12.18 5.00
CA TRP A 30 1.38 12.52 3.60
C TRP A 30 0.26 11.93 2.72
N TRP A 31 -0.56 10.98 3.19
CA TRP A 31 -1.38 10.18 2.26
C TRP A 31 -2.85 10.55 2.11
N ARG A 32 -3.43 11.44 2.92
CA ARG A 32 -4.84 11.86 2.72
C ARG A 32 -5.07 12.49 1.34
N THR A 33 -4.00 13.02 0.72
CA THR A 33 -3.97 13.62 -0.62
C THR A 33 -2.95 12.94 -1.56
N GLY A 34 -2.24 11.92 -1.09
CA GLY A 34 -1.03 11.37 -1.71
C GLY A 34 0.23 12.12 -1.28
N GLY A 35 1.38 11.43 -1.32
CA GLY A 35 2.67 11.92 -0.84
C GLY A 35 3.84 11.26 -1.58
N ASP A 36 5.06 11.55 -1.18
CA ASP A 36 6.27 11.05 -1.83
C ASP A 36 7.10 10.11 -0.95
N PHE A 37 7.97 9.34 -1.60
CA PHE A 37 8.95 8.49 -0.94
C PHE A 37 10.15 8.24 -1.84
N GLU A 38 11.25 7.81 -1.23
CA GLU A 38 12.46 7.39 -1.92
C GLU A 38 12.70 5.90 -1.68
N VAL A 39 13.15 5.20 -2.72
CA VAL A 39 13.67 3.82 -2.64
C VAL A 39 14.79 3.65 -3.65
N ASP A 40 15.88 3.02 -3.24
CA ASP A 40 17.09 2.84 -4.05
C ASP A 40 17.61 4.14 -4.69
N GLY A 41 17.51 5.26 -3.97
CA GLY A 41 17.92 6.59 -4.44
C GLY A 41 17.00 7.23 -5.48
N ARG A 42 15.83 6.63 -5.76
CA ARG A 42 14.85 7.15 -6.72
C ARG A 42 13.64 7.71 -6.00
N HIS A 43 13.26 8.92 -6.36
CA HIS A 43 12.09 9.59 -5.82
C HIS A 43 10.82 9.22 -6.58
N TYR A 44 9.75 8.98 -5.83
CA TYR A 44 8.44 8.68 -6.36
C TYR A 44 7.37 9.53 -5.70
N GLN A 45 6.43 10.02 -6.49
CA GLN A 45 5.30 10.79 -6.01
C GLN A 45 3.99 10.02 -6.19
N VAL A 46 3.20 9.91 -5.12
CA VAL A 46 1.85 9.35 -5.13
C VAL A 46 0.84 10.47 -5.02
N ARG A 47 -0.20 10.45 -5.84
CA ARG A 47 -1.32 11.40 -5.80
C ARG A 47 -2.61 10.65 -5.61
N ALA A 48 -3.43 11.05 -4.64
CA ALA A 48 -4.76 10.49 -4.41
C ALA A 48 -5.84 11.36 -5.06
N ASN A 49 -6.98 10.77 -5.44
CA ASN A 49 -8.18 11.56 -5.66
C ASN A 49 -8.76 12.04 -4.31
N GLY A 50 -9.65 13.04 -4.34
CA GLY A 50 -10.24 13.62 -3.12
C GLY A 50 -11.03 12.64 -2.24
N TRP A 51 -11.29 11.42 -2.73
CA TRP A 51 -12.02 10.37 -2.03
C TRP A 51 -11.14 9.22 -1.53
N GLY A 52 -9.82 9.24 -1.79
CA GLY A 52 -8.92 8.14 -1.41
C GLY A 52 -9.26 6.78 -2.04
N THR A 53 -9.89 6.77 -3.21
CA THR A 53 -10.28 5.55 -3.94
C THR A 53 -9.44 5.28 -5.18
N LYS A 54 -8.66 6.28 -5.62
CA LYS A 54 -7.76 6.21 -6.76
C LYS A 54 -6.42 6.85 -6.39
N TYR A 55 -5.33 6.13 -6.65
CA TYR A 55 -3.97 6.62 -6.42
C TYR A 55 -3.15 6.46 -7.70
N ARG A 56 -2.43 7.50 -8.09
CA ARG A 56 -1.47 7.46 -9.21
C ARG A 56 -0.07 7.66 -8.66
N MET A 57 0.87 6.88 -9.13
CA MET A 57 2.27 6.95 -8.73
C MET A 57 3.10 7.37 -9.93
N PHE A 58 3.98 8.35 -9.72
CA PHE A 58 4.83 8.95 -10.73
C PHE A 58 6.30 8.78 -10.33
N ASP A 59 7.17 8.58 -11.32
CA ASP A 59 8.62 8.69 -11.13
C ASP A 59 9.11 10.14 -11.17
N GLU A 60 10.41 10.34 -10.97
CA GLU A 60 11.09 11.64 -11.01
C GLU A 60 10.95 12.38 -12.36
N ALA A 61 10.76 11.64 -13.46
CA ALA A 61 10.53 12.19 -14.79
C ALA A 61 9.06 12.57 -15.01
N GLY A 62 8.18 12.31 -14.04
CA GLY A 62 6.74 12.55 -14.11
C GLY A 62 5.96 11.47 -14.86
N GLY A 63 6.60 10.33 -15.19
CA GLY A 63 5.96 9.18 -15.82
C GLY A 63 5.10 8.41 -14.83
N GLU A 64 3.85 8.07 -15.19
CA GLU A 64 2.99 7.24 -14.35
C GLU A 64 3.51 5.79 -14.34
N VAL A 65 4.00 5.33 -13.19
CA VAL A 65 4.58 3.99 -13.00
C VAL A 65 3.62 3.00 -12.37
N ALA A 66 2.60 3.50 -11.65
CA ALA A 66 1.53 2.66 -11.14
C ALA A 66 0.21 3.42 -10.99
N LEU A 67 -0.89 2.68 -11.16
CA LEU A 67 -2.25 3.17 -10.93
C LEU A 67 -3.02 2.21 -10.03
N VAL A 68 -3.53 2.71 -8.91
CA VAL A 68 -4.40 1.99 -7.99
C VAL A 68 -5.83 2.49 -8.14
N GLU A 69 -6.78 1.57 -8.32
CA GLU A 69 -8.19 1.90 -8.50
C GLU A 69 -9.09 1.10 -7.58
N ARG A 70 -10.22 1.71 -7.20
CA ARG A 70 -11.22 1.14 -6.28
C ARG A 70 -10.63 0.78 -4.91
N ALA A 71 -9.59 1.51 -4.49
CA ALA A 71 -8.97 1.34 -3.18
C ALA A 71 -10.03 1.35 -2.06
N GLY A 72 -9.91 0.40 -1.13
CA GLY A 72 -10.83 0.22 -0.01
C GLY A 72 -12.08 -0.62 -0.30
N ARG A 73 -12.32 -1.01 -1.56
CA ARG A 73 -13.39 -1.96 -1.91
C ARG A 73 -12.93 -3.41 -1.68
N LYS A 74 -13.90 -4.34 -1.67
CA LYS A 74 -13.63 -5.80 -1.55
C LYS A 74 -12.67 -6.30 -2.63
N HIS A 75 -12.79 -5.73 -3.83
CA HIS A 75 -11.89 -5.95 -4.95
C HIS A 75 -11.36 -4.60 -5.43
N TRP A 76 -10.05 -4.51 -5.59
CA TRP A 76 -9.36 -3.32 -6.06
C TRP A 76 -8.16 -3.72 -6.92
N THR A 77 -7.65 -2.80 -7.72
CA THR A 77 -6.67 -3.15 -8.76
C THR A 77 -5.46 -2.25 -8.73
N VAL A 78 -4.31 -2.80 -9.11
CA VAL A 78 -3.07 -2.08 -9.34
C VAL A 78 -2.61 -2.37 -10.76
N ARG A 79 -2.40 -1.32 -11.56
CA ARG A 79 -1.75 -1.42 -12.85
C ARG A 79 -0.31 -0.96 -12.71
N ALA A 80 0.64 -1.77 -13.15
CA ALA A 80 2.06 -1.44 -13.14
C ALA A 80 2.79 -2.31 -14.16
N GLY A 81 3.81 -1.75 -14.82
CA GLY A 81 4.63 -2.50 -15.79
C GLY A 81 3.81 -3.18 -16.90
N GLY A 82 2.73 -2.55 -17.36
CA GLY A 82 1.83 -3.09 -18.39
C GLY A 82 0.90 -4.22 -17.92
N ARG A 83 0.94 -4.61 -16.64
CA ARG A 83 0.10 -5.67 -16.07
C ARG A 83 -0.94 -5.11 -15.12
N THR A 84 -2.05 -5.83 -14.99
CA THR A 84 -3.08 -5.54 -13.98
C THR A 84 -3.06 -6.63 -12.93
N TYR A 85 -2.98 -6.21 -11.68
CA TYR A 85 -3.03 -7.05 -10.50
C TYR A 85 -4.33 -6.76 -9.76
N GLU A 86 -5.03 -7.81 -9.36
CA GLU A 86 -6.25 -7.71 -8.58
C GLU A 86 -5.97 -8.08 -7.12
N PHE A 87 -6.39 -7.20 -6.21
CA PHE A 87 -6.41 -7.50 -4.79
C PHE A 87 -7.82 -7.91 -4.40
N ARG A 88 -7.93 -9.08 -3.78
CA ARG A 88 -9.20 -9.63 -3.32
C ARG A 88 -9.15 -9.81 -1.82
N ARG A 89 -10.10 -9.18 -1.13
CA ARG A 89 -10.26 -9.37 0.31
C ARG A 89 -10.87 -10.73 0.58
N ALA A 90 -10.15 -11.58 1.33
CA ALA A 90 -10.59 -12.94 1.64
C ALA A 90 -11.86 -12.97 2.53
N SER A 91 -12.05 -11.99 3.42
CA SER A 91 -13.28 -11.88 4.22
C SER A 91 -13.58 -10.44 4.68
N MET A 92 -14.85 -10.15 5.00
CA MET A 92 -15.28 -8.80 5.41
C MET A 92 -14.57 -8.26 6.66
N TRP A 93 -14.14 -9.17 7.53
CA TRP A 93 -13.42 -8.93 8.79
C TRP A 93 -11.94 -9.35 8.72
N GLY A 94 -11.49 -9.79 7.55
CA GLY A 94 -10.19 -10.42 7.37
C GLY A 94 -9.06 -9.41 7.25
N ASN A 95 -7.97 -9.72 7.95
CA ASN A 95 -6.72 -8.99 7.87
C ASN A 95 -5.88 -9.35 6.62
N ARG A 96 -6.41 -10.17 5.69
CA ARG A 96 -5.70 -10.73 4.53
C ARG A 96 -6.32 -10.28 3.20
N GLN A 97 -5.45 -9.90 2.28
CA GLN A 97 -5.73 -9.60 0.88
C GLN A 97 -4.93 -10.57 0.02
N GLU A 98 -5.56 -11.16 -0.97
CA GLU A 98 -4.88 -12.00 -1.95
C GLU A 98 -4.52 -11.17 -3.17
N LEU A 99 -3.31 -11.38 -3.70
CA LEU A 99 -2.86 -10.81 -4.96
C LEU A 99 -3.11 -11.82 -6.08
N TRP A 100 -3.82 -11.38 -7.11
CA TRP A 100 -4.15 -12.16 -8.29
C TRP A 100 -3.57 -11.49 -9.52
N ALA A 101 -3.00 -12.28 -10.43
CA ALA A 101 -2.57 -11.86 -11.75
C ALA A 101 -3.04 -12.89 -12.77
N ASP A 102 -3.62 -12.43 -13.88
CA ASP A 102 -4.07 -13.30 -14.98
C ASP A 102 -5.00 -14.44 -14.51
N GLY A 103 -5.84 -14.16 -13.51
CA GLY A 103 -6.80 -15.12 -12.94
C GLY A 103 -6.21 -16.12 -11.93
N VAL A 104 -4.91 -16.03 -11.61
CA VAL A 104 -4.22 -16.93 -10.67
C VAL A 104 -3.80 -16.16 -9.41
N LYS A 105 -3.95 -16.79 -8.23
CA LYS A 105 -3.39 -16.23 -6.99
C LYS A 105 -1.87 -16.34 -7.05
N VAL A 106 -1.19 -15.18 -7.01
CA VAL A 106 0.27 -15.10 -7.10
C VAL A 106 0.91 -14.66 -5.78
N GLY A 107 0.16 -14.03 -4.88
CA GLY A 107 0.71 -13.56 -3.62
C GLY A 107 -0.36 -13.13 -2.63
N GLU A 108 0.04 -12.40 -1.61
CA GLU A 108 -0.85 -11.93 -0.57
C GLU A 108 -0.25 -10.82 0.29
N MET A 109 -1.12 -10.14 1.01
CA MET A 109 -0.78 -9.14 2.01
C MET A 109 -1.62 -9.38 3.25
N ARG A 110 -1.01 -9.35 4.43
CA ARG A 110 -1.71 -9.55 5.71
C ARG A 110 -1.27 -8.53 6.74
N ARG A 111 -2.23 -8.05 7.54
CA ARG A 111 -1.93 -7.35 8.79
C ARG A 111 -1.49 -8.39 9.82
N THR A 112 -0.31 -8.20 10.40
CA THR A 112 0.24 -9.10 11.41
C THR A 112 -0.05 -8.64 12.84
N SER A 113 -0.43 -7.37 13.02
CA SER A 113 -0.85 -6.85 14.33
C SER A 113 -1.92 -5.78 14.22
N ALA A 114 -3.01 -5.98 14.96
CA ALA A 114 -4.09 -5.01 15.09
C ALA A 114 -3.63 -3.72 15.79
N TRP A 115 -2.70 -3.83 16.75
CA TRP A 115 -2.23 -2.69 17.55
C TRP A 115 -1.08 -1.92 16.88
N SER A 116 -0.06 -2.62 16.36
CA SER A 116 1.10 -1.94 15.76
C SER A 116 0.83 -1.48 14.32
N GLY A 117 -0.18 -2.06 13.65
CA GLY A 117 -0.44 -1.78 12.23
C GLY A 117 0.56 -2.47 11.30
N ALA A 118 1.38 -3.39 11.81
CA ALA A 118 2.37 -4.09 11.01
C ALA A 118 1.72 -4.89 9.88
N ILE A 119 2.33 -4.81 8.70
CA ILE A 119 1.90 -5.48 7.48
C ILE A 119 3.04 -6.34 6.99
N GLU A 120 2.72 -7.57 6.60
CA GLU A 120 3.57 -8.40 5.77
C GLU A 120 2.93 -8.51 4.38
N ALA A 121 3.73 -8.33 3.35
CA ALA A 121 3.30 -8.47 1.98
C ALA A 121 4.30 -9.33 1.20
N ASP A 122 3.76 -10.30 0.49
CA ASP A 122 4.46 -11.05 -0.55
C ASP A 122 3.75 -10.79 -1.88
N LEU A 123 4.35 -9.92 -2.69
CA LEU A 123 3.73 -9.36 -3.89
C LEU A 123 4.60 -9.64 -5.13
N PRO A 124 4.79 -10.92 -5.49
CA PRO A 124 5.68 -11.28 -6.58
C PRO A 124 5.20 -10.68 -7.91
N GLY A 125 6.17 -10.28 -8.71
CA GLY A 125 5.93 -9.62 -9.99
C GLY A 125 5.65 -8.11 -9.90
N LEU A 126 5.40 -7.54 -8.71
CA LEU A 126 5.38 -6.08 -8.54
C LEU A 126 6.80 -5.56 -8.26
N PRO A 127 7.27 -4.50 -8.94
CA PRO A 127 8.50 -3.82 -8.56
C PRO A 127 8.45 -3.28 -7.14
N LEU A 128 9.59 -3.21 -6.44
CA LEU A 128 9.67 -2.81 -5.03
C LEU A 128 8.97 -1.47 -4.74
N HIS A 129 9.19 -0.46 -5.57
CA HIS A 129 8.55 0.85 -5.44
C HIS A 129 7.00 0.76 -5.52
N VAL A 130 6.47 -0.14 -6.35
CA VAL A 130 5.01 -0.38 -6.44
C VAL A 130 4.51 -1.13 -5.21
N GLN A 131 5.28 -2.10 -4.68
CA GLN A 131 4.93 -2.79 -3.44
C GLN A 131 4.83 -1.81 -2.26
N ILE A 132 5.77 -0.86 -2.16
CA ILE A 132 5.75 0.22 -1.16
C ILE A 132 4.48 1.06 -1.28
N CYS A 133 4.13 1.47 -2.52
CA CYS A 133 2.89 2.20 -2.78
C CYS A 133 1.65 1.41 -2.35
N VAL A 134 1.56 0.13 -2.71
CA VAL A 134 0.46 -0.77 -2.35
C VAL A 134 0.27 -0.88 -0.83
N ILE A 135 1.36 -1.08 -0.08
CA ILE A 135 1.31 -1.12 1.39
C ILE A 135 0.83 0.22 1.94
N GLY A 136 1.33 1.34 1.41
CA GLY A 136 0.90 2.68 1.80
C GLY A 136 -0.60 2.92 1.60
N VAL A 137 -1.15 2.52 0.43
CA VAL A 137 -2.59 2.57 0.16
C VAL A 137 -3.35 1.77 1.20
N GLN A 138 -2.87 0.56 1.53
CA GLN A 138 -3.55 -0.33 2.46
C GLN A 138 -3.59 0.22 3.88
N ILE A 139 -2.50 0.83 4.35
CA ILE A 139 -2.48 1.50 5.66
C ILE A 139 -3.46 2.67 5.66
N ALA A 140 -3.48 3.49 4.61
CA ALA A 140 -4.39 4.63 4.50
C ALA A 140 -5.87 4.20 4.52
N ILE A 141 -6.22 3.12 3.80
CA ILE A 141 -7.57 2.53 3.82
C ILE A 141 -7.97 2.13 5.26
N TRP A 142 -7.08 1.43 5.97
CA TRP A 142 -7.40 0.96 7.32
C TRP A 142 -7.52 2.10 8.33
N GLN A 143 -6.69 3.13 8.22
CA GLN A 143 -6.82 4.32 9.06
C GLN A 143 -8.16 5.02 8.82
N ALA A 144 -8.56 5.19 7.56
CA ALA A 144 -9.86 5.79 7.22
C ALA A 144 -11.05 4.97 7.78
N GLN A 145 -10.97 3.63 7.73
CA GLN A 145 -11.98 2.75 8.31
C GLN A 145 -12.06 2.85 9.84
N GLN A 146 -10.92 2.94 10.53
CA GLN A 146 -10.87 3.11 11.99
C GLN A 146 -11.46 4.46 12.43
N SER A 147 -11.15 5.55 11.73
CA SER A 147 -11.72 6.86 12.04
C SER A 147 -13.23 6.90 11.85
N ALA A 148 -13.75 6.27 10.80
CA ALA A 148 -15.19 6.20 10.56
C ALA A 148 -15.94 5.39 11.63
N ALA A 149 -15.32 4.33 12.16
CA ALA A 149 -15.90 3.49 13.21
C ALA A 149 -15.86 4.15 14.61
N ALA A 150 -14.97 5.11 14.85
CA ALA A 150 -14.89 5.85 16.10
C ALA A 150 -15.85 7.07 16.15
N SER A 151 -16.40 7.46 15.00
CA SER A 151 -17.34 8.58 14.85
C SER A 151 -18.81 8.17 14.75
N GLY A 152 -19.11 6.87 14.81
CA GLY A 152 -20.47 6.31 14.79
C GLY A 152 -20.80 5.65 16.12
#